data_AF-A0A285L3C6-F1
#
_entry.id   AF-A0A285L3C6-F1
#
_cell.length_a   1.000
_cell.length_b   1.000
_cell.length_c   1.000
_cell.angle_alpha   90.00
_cell.angle_beta   90.00
_cell.angle_gamma   90.00
#
_symmetry.space_group_name_H-M   'P 1'
#
loop_
_entity.id
_entity.type
_entity.pdbx_description
1 polymer ?
#
loop_
_entity_poly.entity_id
_entity_poly.type
_entity_poly.pdbx_seq_one_letter_code
_entity_poly.pdbx_strand_id
1 'polypeptide(L)'
;MLALSLLTTTAGASMHASESIYLKQDKLWTELLNLDQGKVHSSRNNEKANALQFPQDETCWQIQRVVMTTRAKDVSLDFLQPLIKQAEGKCLGHNGITFLTRKIHNEFIRKGFINSYVDTPSQDLRSGTLKYKVNPGRVTDRPLLTESYHHLTLNTSLPKPWL
;
A
#
# COMPACT_ATOMS: atom_id res chain seq x y z
N MET A 1 -37.77 58.47 46.68
CA MET A 1 -36.73 57.54 47.15
C MET A 1 -37.00 56.18 46.54
N LEU A 2 -36.02 55.71 45.75
CA LEU A 2 -35.73 54.34 45.30
C LEU A 2 -36.80 53.55 44.52
N ALA A 3 -36.60 53.55 43.19
CA ALA A 3 -37.04 52.49 42.28
C ALA A 3 -36.07 51.30 42.39
N LEU A 4 -36.61 50.08 42.42
CA LEU A 4 -35.83 48.84 42.30
C LEU A 4 -36.44 48.02 41.16
N SER A 5 -35.68 47.90 40.07
CA SER A 5 -35.97 47.08 38.89
C SER A 5 -35.59 45.63 39.13
N LEU A 6 -36.44 44.69 38.69
CA LEU A 6 -36.06 43.31 38.45
C LEU A 6 -36.54 42.92 37.05
N LEU A 7 -35.63 42.99 36.08
CA LEU A 7 -35.73 42.30 34.80
C LEU A 7 -35.49 40.82 35.10
N THR A 8 -36.52 39.98 35.01
CA THR A 8 -36.33 38.53 34.94
C THR A 8 -35.98 38.15 33.52
N THR A 9 -34.69 38.05 33.25
CA THR A 9 -34.14 37.29 32.12
C THR A 9 -34.32 35.81 32.43
N THR A 10 -35.27 35.13 31.76
CA THR A 10 -35.21 33.67 31.67
C THR A 10 -34.26 33.30 30.53
N ALA A 11 -33.05 32.92 30.94
CA ALA A 11 -32.06 32.30 30.09
C ALA A 11 -32.45 30.86 29.73
N GLY A 12 -32.23 30.49 28.47
CA GLY A 12 -31.66 29.21 28.09
C GLY A 12 -32.56 27.97 28.09
N ALA A 13 -33.11 27.63 26.94
CA ALA A 13 -33.42 26.25 26.58
C ALA A 13 -32.85 25.93 25.20
N SER A 14 -31.56 25.57 25.14
CA SER A 14 -30.98 24.87 23.97
C SER A 14 -29.60 24.28 24.34
N MET A 15 -29.56 23.23 25.17
CA MET A 15 -28.35 22.43 25.40
C MET A 15 -28.59 20.92 25.60
N HIS A 16 -29.78 20.39 25.26
CA HIS A 16 -30.08 18.95 25.44
C HIS A 16 -30.38 18.17 24.14
N ALA A 17 -30.42 18.83 22.98
CA ALA A 17 -30.69 18.16 21.70
C ALA A 17 -29.43 17.57 21.03
N SER A 18 -28.23 17.96 21.47
CA SER A 18 -26.97 17.58 20.83
C SER A 18 -26.42 16.26 21.36
N GLU A 19 -26.51 16.00 22.66
CA GLU A 19 -25.94 14.81 23.32
C GLU A 19 -26.53 13.50 22.79
N SER A 20 -27.84 13.47 22.54
CA SER A 20 -28.53 12.29 21.99
C SER A 20 -28.15 11.98 20.54
N ILE A 21 -27.79 12.99 19.75
CA ILE A 21 -27.37 12.83 18.35
C ILE A 21 -25.96 12.23 18.31
N TYR A 22 -25.04 12.71 19.15
CA TYR A 22 -23.68 12.17 19.23
C TYR A 22 -23.67 10.72 19.73
N LEU A 23 -24.44 10.41 20.78
CA LEU A 23 -24.61 9.04 21.28
C LEU A 23 -25.21 8.10 20.23
N LYS A 24 -26.14 8.60 19.41
CA LYS A 24 -26.74 7.80 18.34
C LYS A 24 -25.77 7.59 17.19
N GLN A 25 -24.97 8.60 16.87
CA GLN A 25 -23.91 8.50 15.86
C GLN A 25 -22.80 7.55 16.29
N ASP A 26 -22.39 7.57 17.56
CA ASP A 26 -21.34 6.71 18.10
C ASP A 26 -21.75 5.22 18.12
N LYS A 27 -23.02 4.94 18.44
CA LYS A 27 -23.59 3.59 18.33
C LYS A 27 -23.58 3.08 16.88
N LEU A 28 -23.96 3.94 15.93
CA LEU A 28 -23.93 3.59 14.51
C LEU A 28 -22.51 3.33 14.01
N TRP A 29 -21.54 4.18 14.39
CA TRP A 29 -20.14 3.98 14.02
C TRP A 29 -19.54 2.70 14.63
N THR A 30 -19.87 2.39 15.89
CA THR A 30 -19.41 1.17 16.56
C THR A 30 -19.97 -0.09 15.87
N GLU A 31 -21.25 -0.05 15.46
CA GLU A 31 -21.88 -1.16 14.75
C GLU A 31 -21.29 -1.34 13.34
N LEU A 32 -21.02 -0.26 12.61
CA LEU A 32 -20.34 -0.30 11.31
C LEU A 32 -18.91 -0.88 11.42
N LEU A 33 -18.15 -0.51 12.44
CA LEU A 33 -16.80 -1.02 12.66
C LEU A 33 -16.80 -2.54 12.94
N ASN A 34 -17.76 -3.04 13.72
CA ASN A 34 -17.90 -4.48 13.99
C ASN A 34 -18.32 -5.29 12.75
N LEU A 35 -19.08 -4.68 11.84
CA LEU A 35 -19.43 -5.29 10.56
C LEU A 35 -18.23 -5.40 9.61
N ASP A 36 -17.32 -4.43 9.64
CA ASP A 36 -16.11 -4.39 8.79
C ASP A 36 -14.99 -5.31 9.29
N GLN A 37 -15.01 -5.76 10.56
CA GLN A 37 -14.06 -6.76 11.07
C GLN A 37 -14.16 -8.11 10.35
N GLY A 38 -15.29 -8.33 9.66
CA GLY A 38 -15.48 -9.45 8.76
C GLY A 38 -15.11 -9.09 7.32
N LYS A 39 -13.92 -9.56 6.89
CA LYS A 39 -13.63 -9.95 5.49
C LYS A 39 -12.96 -8.90 4.57
N VAL A 40 -12.01 -8.12 5.07
CA VAL A 40 -10.84 -7.73 4.23
C VAL A 40 -9.75 -8.79 4.39
N HIS A 41 -10.08 -10.05 4.10
CA HIS A 41 -9.06 -10.96 3.66
C HIS A 41 -8.85 -10.57 2.20
N SER A 42 -7.80 -9.81 1.88
CA SER A 42 -7.28 -9.84 0.51
C SER A 42 -7.26 -11.32 0.16
N SER A 43 -8.05 -11.78 -0.81
CA SER A 43 -7.94 -13.15 -1.25
C SER A 43 -6.49 -13.31 -1.62
N ARG A 44 -5.69 -13.88 -0.71
CA ARG A 44 -4.41 -14.47 -1.01
C ARG A 44 -4.80 -15.66 -1.85
N ASN A 45 -5.23 -15.37 -3.09
CA ASN A 45 -5.15 -16.30 -4.17
C ASN A 45 -3.72 -16.75 -4.06
N ASN A 46 -3.59 -18.00 -3.64
CA ASN A 46 -2.34 -18.67 -3.48
C ASN A 46 -1.87 -18.86 -4.92
N GLU A 47 -1.43 -17.76 -5.56
CA GLU A 47 -0.53 -17.76 -6.69
C GLU A 47 0.77 -18.32 -6.10
N LYS A 48 0.74 -19.62 -5.78
CA LYS A 48 1.88 -20.51 -5.91
C LYS A 48 2.59 -20.09 -7.19
N ALA A 49 3.92 -20.14 -7.18
CA ALA A 49 4.80 -19.77 -8.28
C ALA A 49 4.45 -20.53 -9.58
N ASN A 50 3.33 -20.19 -10.18
CA ASN A 50 2.84 -20.69 -11.44
C ASN A 50 3.65 -19.98 -12.51
N ALA A 51 3.93 -20.72 -13.57
CA ALA A 51 4.58 -20.18 -14.74
C ALA A 51 3.85 -18.91 -15.21
N LEU A 52 4.58 -17.81 -15.35
CA LEU A 52 4.08 -16.57 -15.89
C LEU A 52 3.67 -16.79 -17.34
N GLN A 53 2.39 -16.59 -17.62
CA GLN A 53 1.85 -16.58 -18.98
C GLN A 53 1.96 -15.16 -19.52
N PHE A 54 3.03 -14.88 -20.26
CA PHE A 54 3.22 -13.59 -20.89
C PHE A 54 2.24 -13.42 -22.06
N PRO A 55 1.64 -12.22 -22.22
CA PRO A 55 0.85 -11.91 -23.40
C PRO A 55 1.72 -11.96 -24.65
N GLN A 56 1.10 -12.29 -25.79
CA GLN A 56 1.76 -12.20 -27.09
C GLN A 56 1.66 -10.75 -27.59
N ASP A 57 2.81 -10.12 -27.79
CA ASP A 57 2.92 -8.78 -28.36
C ASP A 57 3.22 -8.88 -29.86
N GLU A 58 2.58 -8.06 -30.69
CA GLU A 58 2.85 -8.00 -32.14
C GLU A 58 4.26 -7.48 -32.44
N THR A 59 4.73 -6.51 -31.65
CA THR A 59 6.09 -5.97 -31.70
C THR A 59 6.77 -6.22 -30.36
N CYS A 60 7.83 -7.02 -30.36
CA CYS A 60 8.52 -7.44 -29.13
C CYS A 60 10.04 -7.55 -29.32
N TRP A 61 10.77 -7.56 -28.20
CA TRP A 61 12.21 -7.76 -28.15
C TRP A 61 12.56 -9.02 -27.36
N GLN A 62 13.59 -9.74 -27.82
CA GLN A 62 14.12 -10.90 -27.11
C GLN A 62 14.86 -10.46 -25.85
N ILE A 63 14.29 -10.74 -24.69
CA ILE A 63 14.87 -10.37 -23.40
C ILE A 63 15.80 -11.49 -22.96
N GLN A 64 17.11 -11.25 -23.03
CA GLN A 64 18.14 -12.21 -22.61
C GLN A 64 18.45 -12.08 -21.12
N ARG A 65 18.34 -10.86 -20.58
CA ARG A 65 18.65 -10.55 -19.19
C ARG A 65 17.72 -9.50 -18.64
N VAL A 66 17.31 -9.67 -17.38
CA VAL A 66 16.67 -8.59 -16.62
C VAL A 66 17.63 -8.10 -15.54
N VAL A 67 17.87 -6.80 -15.49
CA VAL A 67 18.75 -6.15 -14.51
C VAL A 67 17.90 -5.28 -13.60
N MET A 68 17.99 -5.53 -12.30
CA MET A 68 17.38 -4.68 -11.29
C MET A 68 18.46 -3.88 -10.58
N THR A 69 18.26 -2.57 -10.50
CA THR A 69 19.15 -1.66 -9.77
C THR A 69 18.38 -0.98 -8.66
N THR A 70 19.01 -0.81 -7.50
CA THR A 70 18.45 -0.05 -6.36
C THR A 70 19.53 0.86 -5.80
N ARG A 71 19.11 2.00 -5.25
CA ARG A 71 20.01 2.89 -4.49
C ARG A 71 20.11 2.50 -3.01
N ALA A 72 19.19 1.66 -2.53
CA ALA A 72 19.23 1.15 -1.16
C ALA A 72 20.35 0.11 -1.03
N LYS A 73 21.22 0.29 -0.03
CA LYS A 73 22.37 -0.61 0.21
C LYS A 73 22.00 -1.84 1.04
N ASP A 74 20.85 -1.78 1.69
CA ASP A 74 20.35 -2.67 2.73
C ASP A 74 19.14 -3.52 2.29
N VAL A 75 18.77 -3.46 1.00
CA VAL A 75 17.62 -4.22 0.46
C VAL A 75 18.12 -5.30 -0.49
N SER A 76 17.98 -6.57 -0.09
CA SER A 76 18.09 -7.68 -1.03
C SER A 76 16.82 -7.79 -1.88
N LEU A 77 17.01 -8.00 -3.18
CA LEU A 77 15.95 -8.19 -4.18
C LEU A 77 15.85 -9.64 -4.66
N ASP A 78 16.48 -10.58 -3.95
CA ASP A 78 16.58 -11.98 -4.39
C ASP A 78 15.20 -12.65 -4.53
N PHE A 79 14.22 -12.18 -3.78
CA PHE A 79 12.84 -12.66 -3.88
C PHE A 79 12.18 -12.40 -5.24
N LEU A 80 12.70 -11.48 -6.05
CA LEU A 80 12.20 -11.21 -7.40
C LEU A 80 12.81 -12.15 -8.46
N GLN A 81 13.88 -12.88 -8.13
CA GLN A 81 14.58 -13.75 -9.08
C GLN A 81 13.67 -14.77 -9.78
N PRO A 82 12.72 -15.44 -9.11
CA PRO A 82 11.81 -16.37 -9.78
C PRO A 82 10.96 -15.70 -10.87
N LEU A 83 10.59 -14.43 -10.73
CA LEU A 83 9.85 -13.68 -11.75
C LEU A 83 10.77 -13.28 -12.92
N ILE A 84 11.96 -12.78 -12.58
CA ILE A 84 12.99 -12.39 -13.55
C ILE A 84 13.33 -13.56 -14.48
N LYS A 85 13.61 -14.73 -13.90
CA LYS A 85 14.00 -15.92 -14.67
C LYS A 85 12.94 -16.40 -15.65
N GLN A 86 11.67 -16.12 -15.38
CA GLN A 86 10.59 -16.49 -16.30
C GLN A 86 10.46 -15.51 -17.47
N ALA A 87 10.91 -14.27 -17.31
CA ALA A 87 10.97 -13.27 -18.37
C ALA A 87 12.20 -13.42 -19.27
N GLU A 88 13.32 -13.91 -18.73
CA GLU A 88 14.52 -14.20 -19.51
C GLU A 88 14.23 -15.29 -20.58
N GLY A 89 14.71 -15.07 -21.79
CA GLY A 89 14.46 -15.91 -22.97
C GLY A 89 13.09 -15.68 -23.63
N LYS A 90 12.29 -14.70 -23.20
CA LYS A 90 10.98 -14.39 -23.79
C LYS A 90 11.06 -13.19 -24.75
N CYS A 91 10.17 -13.18 -25.75
CA CYS A 91 9.90 -11.99 -26.53
C CYS A 91 8.87 -11.13 -25.80
N LEU A 92 9.28 -9.97 -25.29
CA LEU A 92 8.41 -9.05 -24.57
C LEU A 92 8.28 -7.73 -25.32
N GLY A 93 7.05 -7.32 -25.59
CA GLY A 93 6.72 -5.98 -26.04
C GLY A 93 6.13 -5.16 -24.89
N HIS A 94 5.31 -4.16 -25.24
CA HIS A 94 4.71 -3.26 -24.25
C HIS A 94 3.84 -4.01 -23.23
N ASN A 95 3.00 -4.93 -23.66
CA ASN A 95 2.09 -5.63 -22.76
C ASN A 95 2.86 -6.63 -21.89
N GLY A 96 3.85 -7.32 -22.46
CA GLY A 96 4.72 -8.24 -21.72
C GLY A 96 5.51 -7.55 -20.61
N ILE A 97 6.10 -6.39 -20.89
CA ILE A 97 6.82 -5.59 -19.89
C ILE A 97 5.88 -5.05 -18.82
N THR A 98 4.71 -4.53 -19.21
CA THR A 98 3.70 -4.03 -18.27
C THR A 98 3.18 -5.14 -17.36
N PHE A 99 2.97 -6.33 -17.92
CA PHE A 99 2.60 -7.52 -17.17
C PHE A 99 3.68 -7.90 -16.14
N LEU A 100 4.95 -7.94 -16.56
CA LEU A 100 6.07 -8.23 -15.66
C LEU A 100 6.17 -7.21 -14.52
N THR A 101 6.04 -5.92 -14.83
CA THR A 101 6.03 -4.83 -13.85
C THR A 101 4.95 -5.06 -12.80
N ARG A 102 3.72 -5.38 -13.22
CA ARG A 102 2.62 -5.68 -12.29
C ARG A 102 2.92 -6.91 -11.43
N LYS A 103 3.52 -7.96 -11.99
CA LYS A 103 3.91 -9.15 -11.21
C LYS A 103 5.01 -8.82 -10.19
N ILE A 104 5.95 -7.96 -10.52
CA ILE A 104 6.96 -7.45 -9.57
C ILE A 104 6.30 -6.66 -8.44
N HIS A 105 5.37 -5.75 -8.74
CA HIS A 105 4.65 -4.99 -7.71
C HIS A 105 3.80 -5.90 -6.81
N ASN A 106 3.13 -6.91 -7.37
CA ASN A 106 2.40 -7.89 -6.57
C ASN A 106 3.33 -8.69 -5.66
N GLU A 107 4.54 -9.00 -6.13
CA GLU A 107 5.54 -9.70 -5.33
C GLU A 107 6.08 -8.80 -4.21
N PHE A 108 6.23 -7.50 -4.43
CA PHE A 108 6.47 -6.55 -3.34
C PHE A 108 5.37 -6.62 -2.29
N ILE A 109 4.10 -6.55 -2.68
CA ILE A 109 2.97 -6.64 -1.75
C ILE A 109 2.98 -7.98 -1.01
N ARG A 110 3.23 -9.09 -1.72
CA ARG A 110 3.27 -10.45 -1.13
C ARG A 110 4.39 -10.58 -0.10
N LYS A 111 5.53 -9.95 -0.38
CA LYS A 111 6.65 -9.86 0.54
C LYS A 111 6.51 -8.70 1.53
N GLY A 112 5.43 -7.93 1.46
CA GLY A 112 5.02 -6.79 2.29
C GLY A 112 5.84 -5.49 2.11
N PHE A 113 6.59 -5.35 1.01
CA PHE A 113 7.20 -4.08 0.59
C PHE A 113 6.14 -3.12 0.00
N ILE A 114 5.08 -2.82 0.78
CA ILE A 114 3.84 -2.21 0.28
C ILE A 114 4.06 -0.84 -0.39
N ASN A 115 4.95 -0.03 0.15
CA ASN A 115 5.28 1.31 -0.35
C ASN A 115 6.46 1.31 -1.35
N SER A 116 6.86 0.14 -1.85
CA SER A 116 7.96 0.00 -2.82
C SER A 116 7.43 -0.12 -4.24
N TYR A 117 8.21 0.38 -5.20
CA TYR A 117 7.83 0.34 -6.62
C TYR A 117 9.05 0.17 -7.53
N VAL A 118 8.82 -0.20 -8.80
CA VAL A 118 9.84 -0.21 -9.85
C VAL A 118 9.53 0.79 -10.94
N ASP A 119 10.55 1.47 -11.43
CA ASP A 119 10.51 2.28 -12.64
C ASP A 119 11.05 1.48 -13.82
N THR A 120 10.44 1.69 -14.99
CA THR A 120 10.94 1.22 -16.28
C THR A 120 11.54 2.41 -17.03
N PRO A 121 12.83 2.72 -16.87
CA PRO A 121 13.44 3.86 -17.55
C PRO A 121 13.38 3.68 -19.07
N SER A 122 13.42 4.81 -19.80
CA SER A 122 13.68 4.77 -21.24
C SER A 122 14.99 4.04 -21.50
N GLN A 123 14.94 3.03 -22.35
CA GLN A 123 16.02 2.08 -22.57
C GLN A 123 15.93 1.43 -23.95
N ASP A 124 17.06 1.00 -24.48
CA ASP A 124 17.13 0.22 -25.72
C ASP A 124 17.13 -1.29 -25.42
N LEU A 125 16.05 -1.94 -25.82
CA LEU A 125 15.82 -3.38 -25.65
C LEU A 125 16.48 -4.23 -26.75
N ARG A 126 17.04 -3.63 -27.81
CA ARG A 126 17.78 -4.36 -28.87
C ARG A 126 19.01 -5.09 -28.33
N SER A 127 19.59 -4.57 -27.25
CA SER A 127 20.68 -5.22 -26.51
C SER A 127 20.26 -6.52 -25.80
N GLY A 128 18.96 -6.81 -25.74
CA GLY A 128 18.38 -7.93 -25.01
C GLY A 128 18.38 -7.75 -23.49
N THR A 129 18.71 -6.56 -22.97
CA THR A 129 18.71 -6.28 -21.53
C THR A 129 17.55 -5.38 -21.14
N LEU A 130 16.61 -5.91 -20.36
CA LEU A 130 15.55 -5.15 -19.70
C LEU A 130 16.02 -4.67 -18.33
N LYS A 131 15.92 -3.37 -18.06
CA LYS A 131 16.38 -2.72 -16.83
C LYS A 131 15.19 -2.19 -16.05
N TYR A 132 15.20 -2.47 -14.75
CA TYR A 132 14.31 -1.86 -13.77
C TYR A 132 15.13 -1.07 -12.73
N LYS A 133 14.57 0.05 -12.27
CA LYS A 133 15.06 0.76 -11.08
C LYS A 133 14.08 0.51 -9.95
N VAL A 134 14.53 -0.14 -8.89
CA VAL A 134 13.72 -0.39 -7.70
C VAL A 134 13.87 0.78 -6.74
N ASN A 135 12.72 1.26 -6.26
CA ASN A 135 12.61 2.29 -5.24
C ASN A 135 11.96 1.65 -4.01
N PRO A 136 12.75 1.16 -3.04
CA PRO A 136 12.23 0.64 -1.79
C PRO A 136 11.61 1.78 -0.99
N GLY A 137 10.39 1.57 -0.51
CA GLY A 137 9.76 2.49 0.41
C GLY A 137 10.34 2.32 1.82
N ARG A 138 10.62 3.43 2.48
CA ARG A 138 11.12 3.46 3.87
C ARG A 138 10.07 4.08 4.77
N VAL A 139 9.79 3.44 5.89
CA VAL A 139 9.03 4.06 6.98
C VAL A 139 10.05 4.79 7.85
N THR A 140 9.83 6.08 8.06
CA THR A 140 10.64 6.85 9.00
C THR A 140 10.03 6.66 10.39
N ASP A 141 10.84 6.25 11.37
CA ASP A 141 10.45 6.23 12.79
C ASP A 141 10.20 7.67 13.24
N ARG A 142 8.97 8.15 13.04
CA ARG A 142 8.48 9.32 13.75
C ARG A 142 7.57 8.84 14.87
N PRO A 143 7.81 9.26 16.13
CA PRO A 143 6.88 8.99 17.20
C PRO A 143 5.52 9.57 16.81
N LEU A 144 4.49 8.73 16.84
CA LEU A 144 3.10 9.17 16.69
C LEU A 144 2.78 10.01 17.94
N LEU A 145 2.89 11.33 17.82
CA LEU A 145 2.49 12.25 18.88
C LEU A 145 0.97 12.40 18.84
N THR A 146 0.25 11.39 19.32
CA THR A 146 -1.19 11.48 19.53
C THR A 146 -1.60 10.54 20.68
N GLU A 147 -2.13 11.14 21.74
CA GLU A 147 -2.65 10.49 22.96
C GLU A 147 -3.63 9.33 22.69
N SER A 148 -4.28 9.29 21.51
CA SER A 148 -5.24 8.24 21.13
C SER A 148 -4.65 7.00 20.45
N TYR A 149 -3.35 6.95 20.14
CA TYR A 149 -2.74 5.81 19.43
C TYR A 149 -1.65 5.10 20.25
N HIS A 150 -1.96 4.78 21.50
CA HIS A 150 -1.07 4.02 22.40
C HIS A 150 -0.77 2.56 21.98
N HIS A 151 -1.19 2.12 20.79
CA HIS A 151 -1.03 0.73 20.34
C HIS A 151 -0.57 0.56 18.88
N LEU A 152 -0.35 1.65 18.12
CA LEU A 152 0.14 1.54 16.75
C LEU A 152 1.66 1.29 16.76
N THR A 153 2.03 0.01 16.74
CA THR A 153 3.43 -0.41 16.63
C THR A 153 3.73 -0.68 15.16
N LEU A 154 4.69 0.06 14.57
CA LEU A 154 5.07 -0.03 13.14
C LEU A 154 5.65 -1.40 12.74
N ASN A 155 5.95 -2.26 13.71
CA ASN A 155 6.42 -3.64 13.52
C ASN A 155 5.40 -4.53 12.78
N THR A 156 4.12 -4.14 12.71
CA THR A 156 3.05 -4.91 12.07
C THR A 156 2.86 -4.57 10.58
N SER A 157 3.46 -3.48 10.10
CA SER A 157 3.29 -2.99 8.72
C SER A 157 4.50 -3.24 7.82
N LEU A 158 5.61 -3.72 8.39
CA LEU A 158 6.84 -4.01 7.66
C LEU A 158 7.12 -5.52 7.61
N PRO A 159 7.58 -6.06 6.47
CA PRO A 159 8.12 -7.41 6.41
C PRO A 159 9.49 -7.42 7.05
N LYS A 160 9.74 -8.45 7.86
CA LYS A 160 11.11 -8.79 8.26
C LYS A 160 11.85 -9.28 7.00
N PRO A 161 13.03 -8.72 6.68
CA PRO A 161 14.27 -9.11 7.36
C PRO A 161 15.24 -7.92 7.53
N TRP A 162 14.96 -7.02 8.47
CA TRP A 162 15.83 -5.87 8.79
C TRP A 162 16.60 -6.08 10.11
N LEU A 163 17.05 -7.32 10.34
CA LEU A 163 17.98 -7.72 11.41
C LEU A 163 19.06 -8.62 10.82
#